data_AF-A0A645EMD5-F1
#
_entry.id   AF-A0A645EMD5-F1
#
_cell.length_a   1.000
_cell.length_b   1.000
_cell.length_c   1.000
_cell.angle_alpha   90.00
_cell.angle_beta   90.00
_cell.angle_gamma   90.00
#
_symmetry.space_group_name_H-M   'P 1'
#
loop_
_entity.id
_entity.type
_entity.pdbx_description
1 polymer ?
#
loop_
_entity_poly.entity_id
_entity_poly.type
_entity_poly.pdbx_seq_one_letter_code
_entity_poly.pdbx_strand_id
1 'polypeptide(L)'
;MRKFDIAFHSALLRSTHNALLEGMIPLLVDFFGELRPLREASPTAEETRRICRDHDRILNALRQRDGILLQQELERHIGLYLES
;
A
#
# COMPACT_ATOMS: atom_id res chain seq x y z
N MET A 1 -0.65 0.91 9.62
CA MET A 1 -1.63 1.16 8.54
C MET A 1 -3.06 1.04 9.06
N ARG A 2 -4.04 1.81 8.53
CA ARG A 2 -5.46 1.54 8.84
C ARG A 2 -5.86 0.21 8.17
N LYS A 3 -6.81 -0.53 8.75
CA LYS A 3 -7.34 -1.81 8.22
C LYS A 3 -7.60 -1.81 6.70
N PHE A 4 -8.05 -0.67 6.16
CA PHE A 4 -8.35 -0.51 4.74
C PHE A 4 -7.11 -0.42 3.83
N ASP A 5 -6.01 0.12 4.32
CA ASP A 5 -4.75 0.24 3.56
C ASP A 5 -4.08 -1.15 3.45
N ILE A 6 -4.08 -1.92 4.54
CA ILE A 6 -3.69 -3.34 4.51
C ILE A 6 -4.57 -4.14 3.52
N ALA A 7 -5.88 -3.93 3.57
CA ALA A 7 -6.81 -4.60 2.67
C ALA A 7 -6.56 -4.23 1.20
N PHE A 8 -6.23 -2.97 0.92
CA PHE A 8 -5.89 -2.48 -0.42
C PHE A 8 -4.64 -3.19 -0.97
N HIS A 9 -3.52 -3.17 -0.24
CA HIS A 9 -2.28 -3.84 -0.67
C HIS A 9 -2.44 -5.36 -0.79
N SER A 10 -3.19 -5.96 0.14
CA SER A 10 -3.51 -7.40 0.05
C SER A 10 -4.30 -7.73 -1.21
N ALA A 11 -5.26 -6.88 -1.60
CA ALA A 11 -6.01 -7.05 -2.84
C ALA A 11 -5.12 -6.90 -4.08
N LEU A 12 -4.19 -5.93 -4.08
CA LEU A 12 -3.20 -5.77 -5.15
C LEU A 12 -2.32 -7.01 -5.31
N LEU A 13 -1.77 -7.53 -4.22
CA LEU A 13 -0.93 -8.74 -4.24
C LEU A 13 -1.71 -9.96 -4.76
N ARG A 14 -2.96 -10.17 -4.31
CA ARG A 14 -3.83 -11.24 -4.81
C ARG A 14 -4.15 -11.08 -6.31
N SER A 15 -4.23 -9.87 -6.82
CA SER A 15 -4.52 -9.62 -8.23
C SER A 15 -3.41 -10.09 -9.17
N THR A 16 -2.19 -10.32 -8.64
CA THR A 16 -1.08 -10.90 -9.41
C THR A 16 -1.30 -12.38 -9.74
N HIS A 17 -2.23 -13.05 -9.06
CA HIS A 17 -2.45 -14.50 -9.15
C HIS A 17 -1.16 -15.33 -8.95
N ASN A 18 -0.23 -14.80 -8.15
CA ASN A 18 1.03 -15.44 -7.84
C ASN A 18 0.92 -16.12 -6.46
N ALA A 19 0.87 -17.45 -6.46
CA ALA A 19 0.69 -18.25 -5.24
C ALA A 19 1.77 -18.00 -4.18
N LEU A 20 3.00 -17.67 -4.58
CA LEU A 20 4.07 -17.31 -3.65
C LEU A 20 3.74 -15.98 -2.96
N LEU A 21 3.39 -14.96 -3.73
CA LEU A 21 3.04 -13.65 -3.18
C LEU A 21 1.79 -13.73 -2.30
N GLU A 22 0.79 -14.53 -2.69
CA GLU A 22 -0.41 -14.75 -1.87
C GLU A 22 -0.08 -15.42 -0.53
N GLY A 23 0.80 -16.43 -0.54
CA GLY A 23 1.27 -17.09 0.68
C GLY A 23 2.08 -16.16 1.60
N MET A 24 2.70 -15.12 1.04
CA MET A 24 3.46 -14.12 1.79
C MET A 24 2.60 -13.00 2.38
N ILE A 25 1.33 -12.86 1.98
CA ILE A 25 0.46 -11.78 2.47
C ILE A 25 0.41 -11.71 4.01
N PRO A 26 0.19 -12.81 4.77
CA PRO A 26 0.14 -12.72 6.23
C PRO A 26 1.43 -12.15 6.82
N LEU A 27 2.60 -12.60 6.34
CA LEU A 27 3.90 -12.10 6.78
C LEU A 27 4.06 -10.60 6.48
N LEU A 28 3.66 -10.15 5.29
CA LEU A 28 3.74 -8.74 4.91
C LEU A 28 2.79 -7.89 5.75
N VAL A 29 1.57 -8.38 6.03
CA VAL A 29 0.60 -7.69 6.88
C VAL A 29 1.12 -7.52 8.30
N ASP A 30 1.69 -8.58 8.88
CA ASP A 30 2.29 -8.54 10.21
C ASP A 30 3.50 -7.60 10.21
N PHE A 31 4.38 -7.68 9.20
CA PHE A 31 5.52 -6.78 9.04
C PHE A 31 5.12 -5.31 8.91
N PHE A 32 4.11 -4.96 8.11
CA PHE A 32 3.59 -3.58 8.02
C PHE A 32 2.81 -3.15 9.27
N GLY A 33 2.31 -4.10 10.06
CA GLY A 33 1.77 -3.86 11.40
C GLY A 33 2.86 -3.50 12.40
N GLU A 34 3.98 -4.20 12.37
CA GLU A 34 5.12 -4.10 13.30
C GLU A 34 6.15 -3.03 12.94
N LEU A 35 6.30 -2.69 11.65
CA LEU A 35 7.07 -1.51 11.18
C LEU A 35 6.57 -0.19 11.78
N ARG A 36 5.48 -0.23 12.55
CA ARG A 36 5.07 0.85 13.43
C ARG A 36 5.51 0.61 14.89
N PRO A 37 6.78 0.80 15.25
CA PRO A 37 7.07 1.45 16.52
C PRO A 37 6.92 2.98 16.35
N LEU A 38 6.39 3.71 17.34
CA LEU A 38 6.60 5.17 17.59
C LEU A 38 5.60 6.25 17.11
N ARG A 39 4.55 5.98 16.31
CA ARG A 39 3.45 7.00 16.14
C ARG A 39 2.15 6.50 16.77
N GLU A 40 1.99 6.70 18.07
CA GLU A 40 0.72 6.55 18.80
C GLU A 40 -0.39 7.46 18.22
N ALA A 41 -0.02 8.52 17.49
CA ALA A 41 -0.97 9.40 16.83
C ALA A 41 -1.63 8.73 15.61
N SER A 42 -2.95 8.78 15.57
CA SER A 42 -3.71 8.54 14.33
C SER A 42 -3.21 9.50 13.24
N PRO A 43 -3.11 9.06 11.96
CA PRO A 43 -2.73 9.95 10.88
C PRO A 43 -3.71 11.12 10.81
N THR A 44 -3.16 12.32 10.60
CA THR A 44 -3.91 13.55 10.44
C THR A 44 -4.89 13.44 9.26
N ALA A 45 -5.87 14.35 9.23
CA ALA A 45 -6.81 14.42 8.10
C ALA A 45 -6.08 14.65 6.78
N GLU A 46 -4.99 15.44 6.78
CA GLU A 46 -4.22 15.70 5.56
C GLU A 46 -3.40 14.48 5.10
N GLU A 47 -2.73 13.79 6.03
CA GLU A 47 -2.04 12.52 5.71
C GLU A 47 -3.03 11.49 5.16
N THR A 48 -4.23 11.40 5.76
CA THR A 48 -5.29 10.51 5.27
C THR A 48 -5.71 10.88 3.84
N ARG A 49 -5.99 12.16 3.57
CA ARG A 49 -6.37 12.62 2.23
C ARG A 49 -5.26 12.35 1.20
N ARG A 50 -4.01 12.53 1.59
CA ARG A 50 -2.85 12.25 0.74
C ARG A 50 -2.77 10.76 0.39
N ILE A 51 -2.86 9.87 1.37
CA ILE A 51 -2.87 8.40 1.17
C ILE A 51 -3.99 7.99 0.21
N CYS A 52 -5.20 8.52 0.38
CA CYS A 52 -6.30 8.23 -0.54
C CYS A 52 -6.02 8.69 -1.97
N ARG A 53 -5.45 9.90 -2.16
CA ARG A 53 -5.05 10.38 -3.49
C ARG A 53 -3.98 9.48 -4.14
N ASP A 54 -3.08 8.91 -3.34
CA ASP A 54 -2.06 8.00 -3.84
C ASP A 54 -2.65 6.66 -4.28
N HIS A 55 -3.59 6.11 -3.49
CA HIS A 55 -4.35 4.91 -3.88
C HIS A 55 -5.16 5.13 -5.18
N ASP A 56 -5.79 6.29 -5.35
CA ASP A 56 -6.53 6.62 -6.57
C ASP A 56 -5.63 6.60 -7.81
N ARG A 57 -4.39 7.10 -7.69
CA ARG A 57 -3.43 7.09 -8.81
C ARG A 57 -2.97 5.66 -9.15
N ILE A 58 -2.69 4.84 -8.13
CA ILE A 58 -2.37 3.42 -8.31
C ILE A 58 -3.53 2.70 -9.03
N LEU A 59 -4.77 2.92 -8.61
CA LEU A 59 -5.95 2.33 -9.25
C LEU A 59 -6.12 2.80 -10.70
N ASN A 60 -5.85 4.06 -10.98
CA ASN A 60 -5.94 4.58 -12.34
C ASN A 60 -4.86 3.97 -13.25
N ALA A 61 -3.62 3.82 -12.78
CA ALA A 61 -2.56 3.13 -13.51
C ALA A 61 -2.93 1.66 -13.81
N LEU A 62 -3.50 0.96 -12.82
CA LEU A 62 -4.03 -0.41 -13.01
C LEU A 62 -5.13 -0.48 -14.07
N ARG A 63 -6.10 0.43 -14.01
CA ARG A 63 -7.21 0.49 -14.99
C ARG A 63 -6.72 0.76 -16.41
N GLN A 64 -5.68 1.58 -16.54
CA GLN A 64 -5.04 1.86 -17.81
C GLN A 64 -4.11 0.72 -18.27
N ARG A 65 -3.85 -0.27 -17.41
CA ARG A 65 -2.90 -1.37 -17.61
C ARG A 65 -1.48 -0.85 -17.91
N ASP A 66 -1.14 0.31 -17.37
CA ASP A 66 0.19 0.91 -17.52
C ASP A 66 1.09 0.42 -16.38
N GLY A 67 1.90 -0.60 -16.69
CA GLY A 67 2.80 -1.20 -15.72
C GLY A 67 3.94 -0.28 -15.26
N ILE A 68 4.41 0.62 -16.12
CA ILE A 68 5.49 1.57 -15.78
C ILE A 68 4.95 2.61 -14.82
N LEU A 69 3.81 3.22 -15.16
CA LEU A 69 3.14 4.18 -14.27
C LEU A 69 2.77 3.52 -12.94
N LEU A 70 2.24 2.29 -12.97
CA LEU A 70 1.89 1.55 -11.76
C LEU A 70 3.11 1.36 -10.84
N GLN A 71 4.25 0.96 -11.39
CA GLN A 71 5.48 0.82 -10.61
C GLN A 71 5.89 2.14 -9.97
N GLN A 72 5.93 3.23 -10.74
CA GLN A 72 6.31 4.56 -10.24
C GLN A 72 5.39 5.01 -9.09
N GLU A 73 4.09 4.80 -9.25
CA GLU A 73 3.09 5.19 -8.25
C GLU A 73 3.18 4.33 -6.98
N LEU A 74 3.49 3.04 -7.11
CA LEU A 74 3.74 2.14 -5.99
C LEU A 74 5.03 2.50 -5.23
N GLU A 75 6.14 2.74 -5.93
CA GLU A 75 7.41 3.14 -5.32
C GLU A 75 7.26 4.45 -4.54
N ARG A 76 6.60 5.43 -5.15
CA ARG A 76 6.29 6.73 -4.54
C ARG A 76 5.41 6.60 -3.30
N HIS A 77 4.43 5.68 -3.31
CA HIS A 77 3.54 5.41 -2.18
C HIS A 77 4.26 4.66 -1.05
N ILE A 78 5.05 3.63 -1.39
CA ILE A 78 5.78 2.78 -0.44
C ILE A 78 6.92 3.53 0.25
N GLY A 79 7.63 4.41 -0.47
CA GLY A 79 8.68 5.26 0.11
C GLY A 79 8.21 6.04 1.34
N LEU A 80 6.93 6.41 1.41
CA LEU A 80 6.34 7.09 2.56
C LEU A 80 6.29 6.22 3.83
N TYR A 81 6.23 4.89 3.70
CA TYR A 81 6.27 3.99 4.85
C TYR A 81 7.70 3.67 5.30
N LEU A 82 8.70 3.92 4.45
CA LEU A 82 10.11 3.57 4.70
C LEU A 82 10.95 4.77 5.14
N GLU A 83 10.60 5.99 4.71
CA GLU A 83 11.30 7.23 5.08
C GLU A 83 10.71 7.92 6.33
N SER A 84 9.76 7.28 7.04
CA SER A 84 9.09 7.81 8.23
C SER A 84 9.55 7.15 9.53
#